data_AF-A0A8J8BHL5-F1
#
_entry.id   AF-A0A8J8BHL5-F1
#
_cell.length_a   1.000
_cell.length_b   1.000
_cell.length_c   1.000
_cell.angle_alpha   90.00
_cell.angle_beta   90.00
_cell.angle_gamma   90.00
#
_symmetry.space_group_name_H-M   'P 1'
#
loop_
_entity.id
_entity.type
_entity.pdbx_description
1 polymer ?
#
loop_
_entity_poly.entity_id
_entity_poly.type
_entity_poly.pdbx_seq_one_letter_code
_entity_poly.pdbx_strand_id
1 'polypeptide(L)' 'MLRSRLLRSRWFGGVLALAAAFGVSLQAAPPAAAASLTQITSFGNNPTGLQMYLYVPNNVKANPP' A
#
# COMPACT_ATOMS: atom_id res chain seq x y z
N MET A 1 -8.28 -44.16 18.54
CA MET A 1 -7.08 -43.28 18.60
C MET A 1 -6.61 -42.74 17.24
N LEU A 2 -6.81 -43.44 16.10
CA LEU A 2 -6.41 -42.92 14.77
C LEU A 2 -7.22 -41.69 14.30
N ARG A 3 -8.54 -41.64 14.57
CA ARG A 3 -9.42 -40.54 14.13
C ARG A 3 -9.06 -39.17 14.72
N SER A 4 -8.59 -39.13 15.98
CA SER A 4 -8.17 -37.87 16.63
C SER A 4 -6.81 -37.38 16.13
N ARG A 5 -5.91 -38.27 15.70
CA ARG A 5 -4.64 -37.91 15.04
C ARG A 5 -4.88 -37.30 13.66
N LEU A 6 -5.81 -37.86 12.88
CA LEU A 6 -6.23 -37.33 11.59
C LEU A 6 -6.93 -35.97 11.73
N LEU A 7 -7.77 -35.79 12.75
CA LEU A 7 -8.43 -34.51 13.01
C LEU A 7 -7.41 -33.42 13.37
N ARG A 8 -6.44 -33.72 14.24
CA ARG A 8 -5.35 -32.79 14.60
C ARG A 8 -4.47 -32.44 13.40
N SER A 9 -4.13 -33.42 12.56
CA SER A 9 -3.36 -33.19 11.33
C SER A 9 -4.09 -32.28 10.33
N ARG A 10 -5.41 -32.42 10.21
CA ARG A 10 -6.24 -31.53 9.36
C ARG A 10 -6.29 -30.10 9.89
N TRP A 11 -6.34 -29.92 11.20
CA TRP A 11 -6.25 -28.59 11.81
C TRP A 11 -4.90 -27.93 11.53
N PHE A 12 -3.80 -28.66 11.73
CA PHE A 12 -2.46 -28.14 11.39
C PHE A 12 -2.32 -27.81 9.90
N GLY A 13 -2.82 -28.66 9.01
CA GLY A 13 -2.83 -28.39 7.57
C GLY A 13 -3.66 -27.16 7.21
N GLY A 14 -4.83 -26.97 7.83
CA GLY A 14 -5.68 -25.80 7.63
C GLY A 14 -5.02 -24.50 8.10
N VAL A 15 -4.38 -24.51 9.28
CA VAL A 15 -3.65 -23.35 9.80
C VAL A 15 -2.46 -22.99 8.91
N LEU A 16 -1.72 -23.99 8.43
CA LEU A 16 -0.58 -23.78 7.53
C LEU A 16 -1.02 -23.19 6.19
N ALA A 17 -2.12 -23.70 5.62
CA ALA A 17 -2.67 -23.19 4.35
C ALA A 17 -3.15 -21.74 4.49
N LEU A 18 -3.81 -21.39 5.60
CA LEU A 18 -4.20 -20.02 5.91
C LEU A 18 -2.98 -19.10 6.07
N ALA A 19 -1.98 -19.50 6.84
CA ALA A 19 -0.76 -18.72 7.03
C ALA A 19 -0.02 -18.47 5.70
N ALA A 20 0.06 -19.48 4.83
CA ALA A 20 0.65 -19.34 3.50
C ALA A 20 -0.15 -18.38 2.62
N ALA A 21 -1.48 -18.47 2.60
CA ALA A 21 -2.34 -17.57 1.84
C ALA A 21 -2.19 -16.11 2.30
N PHE A 22 -2.14 -15.87 3.62
CA PHE A 22 -1.89 -14.53 4.17
C PHE A 22 -0.49 -14.02 3.84
N GLY A 23 0.53 -14.86 3.97
CA GLY A 23 1.92 -14.51 3.66
C GLY A 23 2.10 -14.06 2.20
N VAL A 24 1.52 -14.79 1.24
CA VAL A 24 1.58 -14.45 -0.19
C VAL A 24 0.78 -13.18 -0.50
N SER A 25 -0.37 -12.99 0.16
CA SER A 25 -1.24 -11.82 -0.06
C SER A 25 -0.58 -10.50 0.36
N LEU A 26 0.24 -10.51 1.42
CA LEU A 26 0.95 -9.33 1.90
C LEU A 26 2.03 -8.82 0.92
N GLN A 27 2.60 -9.70 0.11
CA GLN A 27 3.64 -9.37 -0.88
C GLN A 27 3.06 -8.87 -2.20
N ALA A 28 1.80 -9.24 -2.49
CA ALA A 28 1.10 -8.82 -3.70
C ALA A 28 0.47 -7.43 -3.58
N ALA A 29 0.38 -6.87 -2.37
CA ALA A 29 -0.12 -5.52 -2.18
C ALA A 29 0.91 -4.50 -2.68
N PRO A 30 0.54 -3.55 -3.57
CA PRO A 30 1.43 -2.47 -3.94
C PRO A 30 1.75 -1.63 -2.69
N PRO A 31 2.99 -1.11 -2.57
CA PRO A 31 3.33 -0.23 -1.46
C PRO A 31 2.39 0.97 -1.46
N ALA A 32 1.85 1.30 -0.29
CA ALA A 32 1.06 2.51 -0.14
C ALA A 32 1.96 3.72 -0.41
N ALA A 33 1.78 4.34 -1.58
CA ALA A 33 2.44 5.59 -1.88
C ALA A 33 1.82 6.71 -1.02
N ALA A 34 2.63 7.64 -0.53
CA ALA A 34 2.12 8.87 0.06
C ALA A 34 1.94 9.90 -1.06
N ALA A 35 0.93 10.75 -0.92
CA ALA A 35 0.74 11.88 -1.82
C ALA A 35 1.99 12.78 -1.82
N SER A 36 2.33 13.35 -2.97
CA SER A 36 3.51 14.20 -3.08
C SER A 36 3.19 15.64 -2.68
N LEU A 37 4.05 16.23 -1.87
CA LEU A 37 4.06 17.66 -1.59
C LEU A 37 5.40 18.23 -2.07
N THR A 38 5.38 19.07 -3.10
CA THR A 38 6.58 19.66 -3.68
C THR A 38 6.57 21.17 -3.53
N GLN A 39 7.68 21.78 -3.13
CA GLN A 39 7.79 23.23 -3.09
C GLN A 39 8.01 23.77 -4.51
N ILE A 40 7.22 24.76 -4.91
CA ILE A 40 7.43 25.50 -6.16
C ILE A 40 8.17 26.79 -5.81
N THR A 41 9.37 26.95 -6.39
CA THR A 41 10.23 28.11 -6.16
C THR A 41 10.16 29.15 -7.28
N SER A 42 9.63 28.79 -8.44
CA SER A 42 9.50 29.68 -9.60
C SER A 42 8.05 29.72 -10.08
N PHE A 43 7.28 30.64 -9.49
CA PHE A 43 5.86 30.85 -9.79
C PHE A 43 5.53 32.30 -10.18
N GLY A 44 6.55 33.08 -10.56
CA GLY A 44 6.43 34.48 -10.96
C GLY A 44 6.89 35.49 -9.90
N ASN A 45 6.48 36.75 -10.06
CA ASN A 45 6.88 37.85 -9.18
C ASN A 45 6.31 37.64 -7.77
N ASN A 46 7.20 37.55 -6.77
CA ASN A 46 6.85 37.26 -5.39
C ASN A 46 7.48 38.28 -4.43
N PRO A 47 7.05 39.55 -4.47
CA PRO A 47 7.69 40.64 -3.71
C PRO A 47 7.48 40.51 -2.19
N THR A 48 6.50 39.71 -1.77
CA THR A 48 6.16 39.48 -0.35
C THR A 48 6.75 38.19 0.20
N GLY A 49 7.48 37.40 -0.60
CA GLY A 49 8.20 36.21 -0.13
C GLY A 49 7.31 35.02 0.24
N LEU A 50 6.18 34.83 -0.44
CA LEU A 50 5.28 33.69 -0.23
C LEU A 50 5.97 32.35 -0.55
N GLN A 51 5.57 31.30 0.15
CA GLN A 51 5.97 29.93 -0.15
C GLN A 51 4.82 29.21 -0.87
N MET A 52 5.13 28.51 -1.95
CA MET A 52 4.15 27.75 -2.71
C MET A 52 4.47 26.27 -2.65
N TYR A 53 3.44 25.45 -2.45
CA TYR A 53 3.55 24.00 -2.45
C TYR A 53 2.45 23.39 -3.33
N LEU A 54 2.82 22.37 -4.11
CA LEU A 54 1.89 21.58 -4.92
C LEU A 54 1.63 20.24 -4.24
N TYR A 55 0.36 19.97 -4.00
CA TYR A 55 -0.13 18.69 -3.54
C TYR A 55 -0.65 17.88 -4.73
N VAL A 56 -0.15 16.66 -4.91
CA VAL A 56 -0.64 15.71 -5.93
C VAL A 56 -1.06 14.40 -5.26
N PRO A 57 -2.36 14.07 -5.28
CA PRO A 57 -2.86 12.76 -4.85
C PRO A 57 -2.34 11.61 -5.73
N ASN A 58 -2.21 10.42 -5.16
CA ASN A 58 -1.71 9.25 -5.88
C ASN A 58 -2.64 8.73 -6.99
N ASN A 59 -3.92 9.13 -6.97
CA ASN A 59 -4.93 8.66 -7.91
C ASN A 59 -5.17 9.64 -9.08
N VAL A 60 -4.38 10.71 -9.18
CA VAL A 60 -4.42 11.62 -10.33
C VAL A 60 -3.89 10.91 -11.57
N LYS A 61 -4.63 10.99 -12.68
CA LYS A 61 -4.13 10.57 -14.00
C LYS A 61 -3.25 11.65 -14.60
N ALA A 62 -2.05 11.29 -15.03
CA ALA A 62 -1.24 12.13 -15.89
C ALA A 62 -1.91 12.25 -17.26
N ASN A 63 -2.37 13.45 -17.61
CA ASN A 63 -3.10 13.79 -18.85
C ASN A 63 -4.49 13.12 -19.00
N PRO A 64 -5.53 13.67 -18.35
CA PRO A 64 -6.91 13.20 -18.54
C PRO A 64 -7.41 13.48 -19.99
N PRO A 65 -8.35 12.67 -20.51
CA PRO A 65 -8.90 12.81 -21.86
C PRO A 65 -9.76 14.07 -22.06
#